data_AF-A0A9X9XHB4-F1
#
_entry.id   AF-A0A9X9XHB4-F1
#
_cell.length_a   1.000
_cell.length_b   1.000
_cell.length_c   1.000
_cell.angle_alpha   90.00
_cell.angle_beta   90.00
_cell.angle_gamma   90.00
#
_symmetry.space_group_name_H-M   'P 1'
#
loop_
_entity.id
_entity.type
_entity.pdbx_description
1 polymer ?
#
loop_
_entity_poly.entity_id
_entity_poly.type
_entity_poly.pdbx_seq_one_letter_code
_entity_poly.pdbx_strand_id
1 'polypeptide(L)'
;MRPADRGGAAVNEVALASREALWVTLQIGGPLLVLMLAVGLVVAVLQALTQVNEATLGFLPKAAALAAALLLLGPFFAGVLRGYAGSLFQAAIEVGLRG
;
A
#
# COMPACT_ATOMS: atom_id res chain seq x y z
N MET A 1 -21.23 30.12 14.33
CA MET A 1 -19.99 29.34 14.60
C MET A 1 -18.94 30.29 15.13
N ARG A 2 -18.43 30.01 16.34
CA ARG A 2 -17.53 30.88 17.11
C ARG A 2 -16.11 30.57 16.64
N PRO A 3 -15.27 31.52 16.19
CA PRO A 3 -14.04 31.26 15.42
C PRO A 3 -13.03 30.23 15.98
N ALA A 4 -13.12 29.86 17.26
CA ALA A 4 -12.37 28.77 17.89
C ALA A 4 -12.82 27.34 17.47
N ASP A 5 -14.02 27.15 16.93
CA ASP A 5 -14.56 25.83 16.53
C ASP A 5 -14.06 25.35 15.14
N ARG A 6 -13.68 26.28 14.26
CA ARG A 6 -13.19 25.95 12.90
C ARG A 6 -11.84 25.22 12.88
N GLY A 7 -10.97 25.52 13.84
CA GLY A 7 -9.66 24.87 13.94
C GLY A 7 -9.77 23.37 14.25
N GLY A 8 -10.69 22.99 15.14
CA GLY A 8 -10.94 21.59 15.48
C GLY A 8 -11.55 20.79 14.32
N ALA A 9 -12.43 21.41 13.54
CA ALA A 9 -13.04 20.78 12.36
C ALA A 9 -12.00 20.47 11.27
N ALA A 10 -11.14 21.44 10.92
CA ALA A 10 -10.10 21.26 9.92
C ALA A 10 -9.07 20.18 10.32
N VAL A 11 -8.69 20.13 11.60
CA VAL A 11 -7.78 19.09 12.12
C VAL A 11 -8.39 17.70 11.98
N ASN A 12 -9.70 17.55 12.25
CA ASN A 12 -10.39 16.29 12.10
C ASN A 12 -10.48 15.84 10.63
N GLU A 13 -10.73 16.78 9.70
CA GLU A 13 -10.76 16.49 8.25
C GLU A 13 -9.42 15.96 7.75
N VAL A 14 -8.30 16.61 8.13
CA VAL A 14 -6.95 16.15 7.76
C VAL A 14 -6.62 14.79 8.39
N ALA A 15 -7.06 14.56 9.63
CA ALA A 15 -6.86 13.27 10.31
C ALA A 15 -7.61 12.13 9.59
N LEU A 16 -8.84 12.38 9.15
CA LEU A 16 -9.64 11.40 8.39
C LEU A 16 -9.01 11.09 7.02
N ALA A 17 -8.58 12.12 6.29
CA ALA A 17 -7.90 11.94 5.01
C ALA A 17 -6.59 11.14 5.16
N SER A 18 -5.82 11.41 6.21
CA SER A 18 -4.59 10.68 6.53
C SER A 18 -4.86 9.20 6.86
N ARG A 19 -5.91 8.93 7.64
CA ARG A 19 -6.33 7.55 7.97
C ARG A 19 -6.72 6.77 6.71
N GLU A 20 -7.43 7.41 5.79
CA GLU A 20 -7.81 6.77 4.52
C GLU A 20 -6.59 6.48 3.63
N ALA A 21 -5.64 7.42 3.54
CA ALA A 21 -4.37 7.21 2.83
C ALA A 21 -3.57 6.02 3.39
N LEU A 22 -3.50 5.90 4.73
CA LEU A 22 -2.86 4.76 5.41
C LEU A 22 -3.59 3.45 5.10
N TRP A 23 -4.91 3.48 5.06
CA TRP A 23 -5.72 2.30 4.75
C TRP A 23 -5.50 1.80 3.32
N VAL A 24 -5.46 2.72 2.36
CA VAL A 24 -5.15 2.43 0.95
C VAL A 24 -3.74 1.85 0.81
N THR A 25 -2.77 2.43 1.52
CA THR A 25 -1.39 1.93 1.54
C THR A 25 -1.32 0.52 2.12
N LEU A 26 -2.08 0.24 3.19
CA LEU A 26 -2.15 -1.09 3.78
C LEU A 26 -2.83 -2.11 2.85
N GLN A 27 -3.86 -1.72 2.10
CA GLN A 27 -4.51 -2.61 1.14
C GLN A 27 -3.60 -3.00 -0.02
N ILE A 28 -2.74 -2.08 -0.49
CA ILE A 28 -1.79 -2.34 -1.58
C ILE A 28 -0.56 -3.08 -1.04
N GLY A 29 0.04 -2.57 0.02
CA GLY A 29 1.27 -3.09 0.60
C GLY A 29 1.10 -4.39 1.38
N GLY A 30 -0.02 -4.55 2.10
CA GLY A 30 -0.27 -5.69 2.99
C GLY A 30 -0.17 -7.05 2.30
N PRO A 31 -0.91 -7.30 1.21
CA PRO A 31 -0.83 -8.57 0.48
C PRO A 31 0.58 -8.84 -0.05
N LEU A 32 1.28 -7.81 -0.54
CA LEU A 32 2.63 -7.93 -1.08
C LEU A 32 3.65 -8.23 0.02
N LEU A 33 3.53 -7.58 1.18
CA LEU A 33 4.38 -7.81 2.35
C LEU A 33 4.24 -9.24 2.87
N VAL A 34 3.01 -9.72 3.06
CA VAL A 34 2.75 -11.09 3.53
C VAL A 34 3.35 -12.11 2.56
N LEU A 35 3.15 -11.91 1.26
CA LEU A 35 3.71 -12.79 0.24
C LEU A 35 5.24 -12.79 0.25
N MET A 36 5.87 -11.61 0.26
CA MET A 36 7.33 -11.50 0.25
C MET A 36 7.96 -12.02 1.54
N LEU A 37 7.29 -11.88 2.67
CA LEU A 37 7.71 -12.50 3.93
C LEU A 37 7.68 -14.03 3.83
N ALA A 38 6.57 -14.61 3.35
CA ALA A 38 6.44 -16.06 3.21
C ALA A 38 7.48 -16.64 2.24
N VAL A 39 7.61 -16.06 1.05
CA VAL A 39 8.58 -16.51 0.04
C VAL A 39 10.01 -16.29 0.54
N GLY A 40 10.28 -15.15 1.16
CA GLY A 40 11.57 -14.83 1.74
C GLY A 40 12.00 -15.85 2.79
N LEU A 41 11.07 -16.23 3.68
CA LEU A 41 11.29 -17.24 4.71
C LEU A 41 11.54 -18.62 4.11
N VAL A 42 10.71 -19.07 3.17
CA VAL A 42 10.86 -20.37 2.51
C VAL A 42 12.22 -20.48 1.82
N VAL A 43 12.61 -19.45 1.06
CA VAL A 43 13.92 -19.43 0.38
C VAL A 43 15.06 -19.43 1.39
N ALA A 44 14.97 -18.66 2.48
CA ALA A 44 16.00 -18.63 3.51
C ALA A 44 16.19 -19.99 4.19
N VAL A 45 15.10 -20.71 4.48
CA VAL A 45 15.17 -22.06 5.06
C VAL A 45 15.82 -23.05 4.08
N LEU A 46 15.43 -23.03 2.81
CA LEU A 46 16.00 -23.91 1.79
C LEU A 46 17.51 -23.66 1.58
N GLN A 47 17.93 -22.39 1.59
CA GLN A 47 19.34 -22.01 1.53
C GLN A 47 20.11 -22.53 2.75
N ALA A 48 19.54 -22.41 3.95
CA ALA A 48 20.17 -22.90 5.17
C ALA A 48 20.29 -24.43 5.19
N LEU A 49 19.26 -25.16 4.76
CA LEU A 49 19.25 -26.63 4.75
C LEU A 49 20.22 -27.24 3.73
N THR A 50 20.40 -26.58 2.58
CA THR A 50 21.28 -27.07 1.50
C THR A 50 22.71 -26.57 1.61
N GLN A 51 23.00 -25.66 2.55
CA GLN A 51 24.28 -24.96 2.69
C GLN A 51 24.69 -24.15 1.43
N VAL A 52 23.76 -23.89 0.51
CA VAL A 52 24.00 -23.06 -0.69
C VAL A 52 23.67 -21.62 -0.37
N ASN A 53 24.70 -20.79 -0.23
CA ASN A 53 24.58 -19.35 0.01
C ASN A 53 25.04 -18.51 -1.20
N GLU A 54 24.50 -18.83 -2.38
CA GLU A 54 24.74 -18.04 -3.58
C GLU A 54 23.69 -16.94 -3.71
N ALA A 55 24.15 -15.68 -3.75
CA ALA A 55 23.28 -14.51 -3.78
C ALA A 55 22.26 -14.54 -4.95
N THR A 56 22.66 -15.04 -6.11
CA THR A 56 21.81 -15.11 -7.31
C THR A 56 20.65 -16.10 -7.14
N LEU A 57 20.91 -17.28 -6.54
CA LEU A 57 19.88 -18.30 -6.28
C LEU A 57 18.85 -17.85 -5.22
N GLY A 58 19.26 -16.99 -4.28
CA GLY A 58 18.34 -16.40 -3.31
C GLY A 58 17.44 -15.31 -3.88
N PHE A 59 17.92 -14.60 -4.91
CA PHE A 59 17.21 -13.48 -5.51
C PHE A 59 16.17 -13.93 -6.53
N LEU A 60 16.50 -14.89 -7.40
CA LEU A 60 15.67 -15.26 -8.54
C LEU A 60 14.25 -15.76 -8.16
N PRO A 61 14.09 -16.68 -7.18
CA PRO A 61 12.76 -17.15 -6.78
C PRO A 61 11.91 -16.03 -6.17
N LYS A 62 12.54 -15.13 -5.39
CA LYS A 62 11.85 -13.98 -4.77
C LYS A 62 11.37 -12.99 -5.83
N ALA A 63 12.22 -12.69 -6.82
CA ALA A 63 11.87 -11.81 -7.94
C ALA A 63 10.75 -12.40 -8.81
N ALA A 64 10.79 -13.70 -9.11
CA ALA A 64 9.74 -14.39 -9.85
C ALA A 64 8.40 -14.36 -9.11
N ALA A 65 8.41 -14.60 -7.79
CA ALA A 65 7.22 -14.49 -6.96
C ALA A 65 6.65 -13.07 -6.93
N LEU A 66 7.50 -12.05 -6.83
CA LEU A 66 7.07 -10.65 -6.88
C LEU A 66 6.42 -10.31 -8.23
N ALA A 67 7.04 -10.73 -9.34
CA ALA A 67 6.50 -10.52 -10.68
C ALA A 67 5.14 -11.19 -10.85
N ALA A 68 5.00 -12.44 -10.41
CA ALA A 68 3.72 -13.16 -10.43
C ALA A 68 2.67 -12.46 -9.56
N ALA A 69 3.04 -11.98 -8.38
CA ALA A 69 2.15 -11.23 -7.49
C ALA A 69 1.64 -9.95 -8.15
N LEU A 70 2.53 -9.16 -8.76
CA LEU A 70 2.15 -7.93 -9.44
C LEU A 70 1.25 -8.20 -10.65
N LEU A 71 1.46 -9.29 -11.36
CA LEU A 71 0.61 -9.68 -12.48
C LEU A 71 -0.81 -10.05 -12.02
N LEU A 72 -0.92 -10.81 -10.92
CA LEU A 72 -2.20 -11.27 -10.39
C LEU A 72 -2.95 -10.19 -9.60
N LEU A 73 -2.25 -9.42 -8.76
CA LEU A 73 -2.84 -8.37 -7.93
C LEU A 73 -2.90 -7.00 -8.63
N GLY A 74 -2.25 -6.84 -9.79
CA GLY A 74 -2.22 -5.58 -10.55
C GLY A 74 -3.59 -4.96 -10.77
N PRO A 75 -4.60 -5.70 -11.27
CA PRO A 75 -5.96 -5.18 -11.43
C PRO A 75 -6.61 -4.72 -10.12
N PHE A 76 -6.36 -5.45 -9.02
CA PHE A 76 -6.84 -5.12 -7.69
C PHE A 76 -6.22 -3.82 -7.18
N PHE A 77 -4.89 -3.67 -7.26
CA PHE A 77 -4.19 -2.44 -6.87
C PHE A 77 -4.68 -1.25 -7.68
N ALA A 78 -4.83 -1.41 -9.00
CA ALA A 78 -5.37 -0.37 -9.86
C ALA A 78 -6.81 0.02 -9.46
N GLY A 79 -7.64 -0.92 -9.04
CA GLY A 79 -8.98 -0.65 -8.49
C GLY A 79 -8.93 0.23 -7.24
N VAL A 80 -8.11 -0.15 -6.27
CA VAL A 80 -7.93 0.58 -5.00
C VAL A 80 -7.41 2.00 -5.25
N LEU A 81 -6.36 2.15 -6.07
CA LEU A 81 -5.78 3.46 -6.41
C LEU A 81 -6.77 4.34 -7.17
N ARG A 82 -7.55 3.80 -8.12
CA ARG A 82 -8.56 4.59 -8.84
C ARG A 82 -9.67 5.06 -7.91
N GLY A 83 -10.13 4.21 -6.99
CA GLY A 83 -11.13 4.59 -5.99
C GLY A 83 -10.64 5.75 -5.12
N TYR A 84 -9.42 5.63 -4.60
CA TYR A 84 -8.80 6.68 -3.78
C TYR A 84 -8.51 7.97 -4.57
N ALA A 85 -8.04 7.87 -5.81
CA ALA A 85 -7.86 9.03 -6.68
C ALA A 85 -9.18 9.75 -6.91
N GLY A 86 -10.27 9.01 -7.12
CA GLY A 86 -11.62 9.57 -7.24
C GLY A 86 -12.05 10.37 -6.00
N SER A 87 -11.83 9.83 -4.79
CA SER A 87 -12.16 10.56 -3.55
C SER A 87 -11.32 11.82 -3.37
N LEU A 88 -10.03 11.79 -3.73
CA LEU A 88 -9.16 12.97 -3.72
C LEU A 88 -9.62 14.05 -4.70
N PHE A 89 -9.99 13.69 -5.93
CA PHE A 89 -10.50 14.66 -6.91
C PHE A 89 -11.81 15.30 -6.45
N GLN A 90 -12.71 14.53 -5.85
CA GLN A 90 -13.96 15.07 -5.30
C GLN A 90 -13.69 16.06 -4.15
N ALA A 91 -12.79 15.69 -3.22
CA ALA A 91 -12.39 16.57 -2.14
C ALA A 91 -11.73 17.86 -2.66
N ALA A 92 -10.87 17.77 -3.68
CA ALA A 92 -10.22 18.93 -4.28
C ALA A 92 -11.23 19.89 -4.94
N ILE A 93 -12.23 19.37 -5.65
CA ILE A 93 -13.29 20.19 -6.27
C ILE A 93 -14.12 20.89 -5.18
N GLU A 94 -14.47 20.21 -4.10
CA GLU A 94 -15.25 20.80 -3.01
C GLU A 94 -14.51 21.96 -2.33
N VAL A 95 -13.20 21.81 -2.11
CA VAL A 95 -12.37 22.90 -1.57
C VAL A 95 -12.28 24.06 -2.57
N GLY A 96 -12.10 23.76 -3.86
CA GLY A 96 -12.01 24.77 -4.91
C GLY A 96 -13.30 25.57 -5.14
N LEU A 97 -14.46 24.99 -4.86
CA LEU A 97 -15.77 25.66 -4.95
C LEU A 97 -16.11 26.50 -3.70
N ARG A 98 -15.35 26.36 -2.60
CA ARG A 98 -15.55 27.07 -1.33
C ARG A 98 -14.63 28.28 -1.14
N GLY A 99 -13.62 28.45 -2.00
CA GLY A 99 -12.74 29.62 -2.04
C GLY A 99 -13.23 30.66 -3.05
#